data_AF-K1TCK2-F1
#
_entry.id   AF-K1TCK2-F1
#
_cell.length_a   1.000
_cell.length_b   1.000
_cell.length_c   1.000
_cell.angle_alpha   90.00
_cell.angle_beta   90.00
_cell.angle_gamma   90.00
#
_symmetry.space_group_name_H-M   'P 1'
#
loop_
_entity.id
_entity.type
_entity.pdbx_description
1 polymer ?
#
loop_
_entity_poly.entity_id
_entity_poly.type
_entity_poly.pdbx_seq_one_letter_code
_entity_poly.pdbx_strand_id
1 'polypeptide(L)'
;MIKTLQNTLRQDKEQFAVPRSVQDTIPIRRIWPDGIFQFGSKFSKCIRFSDINYAIASKEDKTAMFLNYSELLNALDTGSTTKIT
;
A
#
# COMPACT_ATOMS: atom_id res chain seq x y z
N MET A 1 13.80 -9.96 18.46
CA MET A 1 12.57 -10.00 17.64
C MET A 1 11.94 -8.60 17.70
N ILE A 2 11.75 -7.93 16.56
CA ILE A 2 11.31 -6.52 16.50
C ILE A 2 9.90 -6.42 17.10
N LYS A 3 9.68 -5.54 18.10
CA LYS A 3 8.38 -5.36 18.79
C LYS A 3 7.22 -5.14 17.82
N THR A 4 7.49 -4.47 16.70
CA THR A 4 6.54 -4.24 15.60
C THR A 4 6.00 -5.54 15.00
N LEU A 5 6.87 -6.54 14.76
CA LEU A 5 6.46 -7.85 14.23
C LEU A 5 5.52 -8.59 15.19
N GLN A 6 5.80 -8.57 16.49
CA GLN A 6 4.94 -9.21 17.50
C GLN A 6 3.57 -8.52 17.60
N ASN A 7 3.51 -7.20 17.44
CA ASN A 7 2.25 -6.46 17.44
C ASN A 7 1.42 -6.75 16.19
N THR A 8 2.03 -6.82 15.01
CA THR A 8 1.35 -7.22 13.77
C THR A 8 0.76 -8.62 13.88
N LEU A 9 1.54 -9.58 14.39
CA LEU A 9 1.10 -10.97 14.57
C LEU A 9 -0.05 -11.12 15.59
N ARG A 10 -0.13 -10.23 16.59
CA ARG A 10 -1.25 -10.20 17.55
C ARG A 10 -2.51 -9.60 16.94
N GLN A 11 -2.39 -8.58 16.10
CA GLN A 11 -3.52 -7.97 15.39
C GLN A 11 -4.13 -8.90 14.34
N ASP A 12 -3.34 -9.84 13.78
CA ASP A 12 -3.79 -10.83 12.81
C ASP A 12 -4.56 -12.02 13.42
N LYS A 13 -4.61 -12.14 14.75
CA LYS A 13 -5.43 -13.15 15.43
C LYS A 13 -6.89 -12.72 15.49
N GLU A 14 -7.55 -12.63 14.34
CA GLU A 14 -9.00 -12.57 14.28
C GLU A 14 -9.60 -13.97 14.49
N GLN A 15 -10.72 -14.07 15.21
CA GLN A 15 -11.45 -15.32 15.33
C GLN A 15 -11.97 -15.73 13.95
N PHE A 16 -11.49 -16.85 13.43
CA PHE A 16 -11.92 -17.41 12.17
C PHE A 16 -13.29 -18.09 12.36
N ALA A 17 -14.35 -17.46 11.87
CA ALA A 17 -15.67 -18.05 11.78
C ALA A 17 -15.86 -18.70 10.41
N VAL A 18 -16.42 -19.91 10.35
CA VAL A 18 -16.69 -20.59 9.07
C VAL A 18 -17.82 -19.85 8.34
N PRO A 19 -17.56 -19.27 7.16
CA PRO A 19 -18.57 -18.50 6.42
C PRO A 19 -19.68 -19.43 5.90
N ARG A 20 -20.93 -18.96 5.92
CA ARG A 20 -22.09 -19.72 5.45
C ARG A 20 -22.45 -19.40 4.00
N SER A 21 -22.02 -18.24 3.51
CA SER A 21 -22.24 -17.75 2.16
C SER A 21 -20.96 -17.16 1.56
N VAL A 22 -20.97 -16.93 0.25
CA VAL A 22 -19.86 -16.24 -0.45
C VAL A 22 -19.69 -14.82 0.07
N GLN A 23 -20.77 -14.14 0.43
CA GLN A 23 -20.73 -12.78 0.96
C GLN A 23 -20.02 -12.72 2.32
N ASP A 24 -20.15 -13.76 3.15
CA ASP A 24 -19.46 -13.86 4.44
C ASP A 24 -17.95 -14.01 4.30
N THR A 25 -17.45 -14.35 3.10
CA THR A 25 -16.01 -14.40 2.82
C THR A 25 -15.42 -13.00 2.61
N ILE A 26 -16.25 -11.98 2.38
CA ILE A 26 -15.80 -10.60 2.19
C ILE A 26 -15.42 -10.04 3.56
N PRO A 27 -14.14 -9.76 3.82
CA PRO A 27 -13.67 -9.46 5.16
C PRO A 27 -13.81 -7.96 5.51
N ILE A 28 -14.86 -7.30 5.00
CA ILE A 28 -15.14 -5.88 5.21
C ILE A 28 -16.24 -5.76 6.27
N ARG A 29 -15.92 -5.13 7.41
CA ARG A 29 -16.88 -4.90 8.51
C ARG A 29 -17.72 -3.63 8.29
N ARG A 30 -17.12 -2.59 7.73
CA ARG A 30 -17.76 -1.28 7.54
C ARG A 30 -17.08 -0.50 6.42
N ILE A 31 -17.88 0.26 5.68
CA ILE A 31 -17.45 1.21 4.67
C ILE A 31 -17.98 2.58 5.08
N TRP A 32 -17.13 3.60 5.09
CA TRP A 32 -17.53 4.98 5.33
C TRP A 32 -17.68 5.75 4.01
N PRO A 33 -18.51 6.82 3.97
CA PRO A 33 -18.70 7.63 2.77
C PRO A 33 -17.41 8.25 2.20
N ASP A 34 -16.37 8.41 3.04
CA ASP A 34 -15.08 8.97 2.66
C ASP A 34 -14.09 7.93 2.09
N GLY A 35 -14.55 6.69 1.87
CA GLY A 35 -13.77 5.62 1.26
C GLY A 35 -12.83 4.89 2.22
N ILE A 36 -13.02 5.02 3.53
CA ILE A 36 -12.35 4.16 4.52
C ILE A 36 -13.07 2.81 4.57
N PHE A 37 -12.30 1.72 4.62
CA PHE A 37 -12.78 0.37 4.78
C PHE A 37 -12.21 -0.21 6.07
N GLN A 38 -13.07 -0.79 6.91
CA GLN A 38 -12.63 -1.54 8.08
C GLN A 38 -12.51 -3.01 7.70
N PHE A 39 -11.28 -3.52 7.80
CA PHE A 39 -10.97 -4.94 7.71
C PHE A 39 -10.52 -5.39 9.09
N GLY A 40 -11.37 -6.14 9.78
CA GLY A 40 -10.98 -6.63 11.09
C GLY A 40 -10.73 -5.50 12.13
N SER A 41 -9.52 -5.50 12.69
CA SER A 41 -8.96 -4.43 13.55
C SER A 41 -8.21 -3.34 12.78
N LYS A 42 -8.11 -3.47 11.44
CA LYS A 42 -7.35 -2.59 10.55
C LYS A 42 -8.30 -1.70 9.73
N PHE A 43 -7.75 -0.60 9.26
CA PHE A 43 -8.42 0.34 8.38
C PHE A 43 -7.59 0.52 7.11
N SER A 44 -8.23 0.52 5.95
CA SER A 44 -7.60 0.86 4.68
C SER A 44 -8.30 2.05 4.04
N LYS A 45 -7.52 2.88 3.36
CA LYS A 45 -8.01 4.00 2.54
C LYS A 45 -7.18 4.04 1.27
N CYS A 46 -7.85 3.97 0.12
CA CYS A 46 -7.18 4.17 -1.16
C CYS A 46 -7.12 5.67 -1.44
N ILE A 47 -5.91 6.22 -1.53
CA ILE A 47 -5.68 7.62 -1.88
C ILE A 47 -5.17 7.66 -3.31
N ARG A 48 -5.83 8.44 -4.16
CA ARG A 48 -5.32 8.74 -5.49
C ARG A 48 -4.47 10.00 -5.40
N PHE A 49 -3.21 9.89 -5.77
CA PHE A 49 -2.35 11.03 -5.99
C PHE A 49 -2.18 11.24 -7.50
N SER A 50 -2.33 12.48 -7.94
CA SER A 50 -2.05 12.89 -9.32
C SER A 50 -1.05 14.04 -9.26
N ASP A 51 0.06 13.89 -9.96
CA ASP A 51 1.10 14.92 -10.01
C ASP A 51 1.26 15.44 -11.44
N ILE A 52 1.33 16.77 -11.58
CA ILE A 52 1.63 17.45 -12.85
C ILE A 52 3.09 17.91 -12.94
N ASN A 53 3.88 17.78 -11.86
CA ASN A 53 5.24 18.29 -11.74
C ASN A 53 6.14 17.82 -12.89
N TYR A 54 6.06 16.54 -13.25
CA TYR A 54 6.81 16.05 -14.40
C TYR A 54 6.35 16.68 -15.72
N ALA A 55 5.06 16.94 -15.91
CA ALA A 55 4.54 17.53 -17.14
C ALA A 55 4.98 18.99 -17.32
N ILE A 56 4.98 19.76 -16.23
CA ILE A 56 5.34 21.19 -16.22
C ILE A 56 6.85 21.46 -16.14
N ALA A 57 7.65 20.44 -15.77
CA ALA A 57 9.09 20.56 -15.64
C ALA A 57 9.77 20.97 -16.96
N SER A 58 10.91 21.67 -16.84
CA SER A 58 11.78 21.99 -17.97
C SER A 58 12.30 20.73 -18.65
N LYS A 59 12.85 20.86 -19.86
CA LYS A 59 13.40 19.70 -20.57
C LYS A 59 14.58 19.11 -19.79
N GLU A 60 15.41 19.98 -19.25
CA GLU A 60 16.59 19.66 -18.43
C GLU A 60 16.16 18.91 -17.16
N ASP A 61 15.15 19.40 -16.46
CA ASP A 61 14.62 18.77 -15.23
C ASP A 61 14.00 17.41 -15.51
N LYS A 62 13.25 17.26 -16.62
CA LYS A 62 12.69 15.97 -17.04
C LYS A 62 13.78 14.93 -17.28
N THR A 63 14.86 15.33 -17.96
CA THR A 63 16.01 14.46 -18.20
C THR A 63 16.70 14.08 -16.90
N ALA A 64 16.92 15.03 -15.98
CA ALA A 64 17.52 14.75 -14.68
C ALA A 64 16.65 13.78 -13.84
N MET A 65 15.34 14.02 -13.77
CA MET A 65 14.38 13.12 -13.09
C MET A 65 14.42 11.70 -13.65
N PHE A 66 14.44 11.58 -14.98
CA PHE A 66 14.50 10.27 -15.66
C PHE A 66 15.80 9.52 -15.37
N LEU A 67 16.95 10.20 -15.44
CA LEU A 67 18.25 9.59 -15.18
C LEU A 67 18.36 9.11 -13.72
N ASN A 68 17.97 9.94 -12.76
CA ASN A 68 17.95 9.57 -11.34
C ASN A 68 17.05 8.36 -11.07
N TYR A 69 15.88 8.31 -11.73
CA TYR A 69 14.96 7.18 -11.61
C TYR A 69 15.55 5.90 -12.23
N SER A 70 16.23 6.00 -13.39
CA SER A 70 16.90 4.86 -14.02
C SER A 70 18.04 4.33 -13.17
N GLU A 71 18.84 5.20 -12.56
CA GLU A 71 19.92 4.80 -11.65
C GLU A 71 19.37 4.05 -10.43
N LEU A 72 18.30 4.57 -9.82
CA LEU A 72 17.61 3.91 -8.72
C LEU A 72 17.11 2.51 -9.10
N LEU A 73 16.47 2.37 -10.27
CA LEU A 73 15.98 1.06 -10.73
C LEU A 73 17.10 0.07 -10.97
N ASN A 74 18.21 0.53 -11.55
CA ASN A 74 19.39 -0.31 -11.81
C ASN A 74 20.14 -0.67 -10.52
N ALA A 75 19.98 0.10 -9.44
CA ALA A 75 20.52 -0.22 -8.13
C ALA A 75 19.74 -1.30 -7.38
N LEU A 76 18.49 -1.58 -7.78
CA LEU A 76 17.66 -2.62 -7.18
C LEU A 76 17.95 -3.97 -7.84
N ASP A 77 18.12 -5.01 -7.02
CA ASP A 77 18.20 -6.37 -7.53
C ASP A 77 16.86 -6.80 -8.15
N THR A 78 16.90 -7.61 -9.21
CA THR A 78 15.73 -8.06 -9.99
C THR A 78 14.64 -8.78 -9.17
N GLY A 79 14.93 -9.23 -7.95
CA GLY A 79 13.97 -9.80 -7.01
C GLY A 79 13.50 -8.86 -5.88
N SER A 80 13.89 -7.58 -5.90
CA SER A 80 13.65 -6.66 -4.79
C SER A 80 12.20 -6.24 -4.69
N THR A 81 11.51 -6.68 -3.62
CA THR A 81 10.18 -6.17 -3.27
C THR A 81 10.33 -5.00 -2.31
N THR A 82 10.26 -3.77 -2.82
CA THR A 82 10.38 -2.57 -1.98
C THR A 82 9.00 -2.05 -1.61
N LYS A 83 8.73 -1.95 -0.31
CA LYS A 83 7.53 -1.31 0.22
C LYS A 83 7.86 0.12 0.64
N ILE A 84 7.22 1.10 0.00
CA ILE A 84 7.21 2.47 0.49
C ILE A 84 6.23 2.51 1.67
N THR A 85 6.75 2.69 2.89
CA THR A 85 5.96 2.81 4.13
C THR A 85 6.12 4.20 4.70
#